data_AF-A0A7H8GS16-F1
#
_entry.id   AF-A0A7H8GS16-F1
#
_cell.length_a   1.000
_cell.length_b   1.000
_cell.length_c   1.000
_cell.angle_alpha   90.00
_cell.angle_beta   90.00
_cell.angle_gamma   90.00
#
_symmetry.space_group_name_H-M   'P 1'
#
loop_
_entity.id
_entity.type
_entity.pdbx_description
1 polymer ?
#
loop_
_entity_poly.entity_id
_entity_poly.type
_entity_poly.pdbx_seq_one_letter_code
_entity_poly.pdbx_strand_id
1 'polypeptide(L)' 'MEKQLSPLDQLLESDVPPIIFCISPDDPIIKHIKAGQKVTYDLKRGDNGKNYAVNIQIEDD' A
#
# COMPACT_ATOMS: atom_id res chain seq x y z
N MET A 1 -28.01 13.03 -2.44
CA MET A 1 -27.48 11.70 -2.80
C MET A 1 -25.99 11.76 -2.55
N GLU A 2 -25.52 11.15 -1.48
CA GLU A 2 -24.08 11.02 -1.24
C GLU A 2 -23.54 10.02 -2.26
N LYS A 3 -22.59 10.47 -3.09
CA LYS A 3 -21.98 9.63 -4.10
C LYS A 3 -21.03 8.69 -3.35
N GLN A 4 -21.37 7.41 -3.28
CA GLN A 4 -20.45 6.42 -2.72
C GLN A 4 -19.25 6.33 -3.66
N LEU A 5 -18.13 6.93 -3.25
CA LEU A 5 -16.89 6.95 -4.01
C LEU A 5 -16.32 5.54 -4.08
N SER A 6 -15.71 5.19 -5.22
CA SER A 6 -15.02 3.92 -5.33
C SER A 6 -13.79 3.90 -4.39
N PRO A 7 -13.29 2.74 -3.98
CA PRO A 7 -12.08 2.66 -3.14
C PRO A 7 -10.87 3.35 -3.75
N LEU A 8 -10.77 3.39 -5.09
CA LEU A 8 -9.72 4.10 -5.81
C LEU A 8 -9.90 5.63 -5.69
N ASP A 9 -11.12 6.13 -5.83
CA ASP A 9 -11.41 7.56 -5.72
C ASP A 9 -11.17 8.07 -4.29
N GLN A 10 -11.52 7.27 -3.27
CA GLN A 10 -11.23 7.60 -1.86
C GLN A 10 -9.72 7.65 -1.57
N LEU A 11 -8.93 6.80 -2.24
CA LEU A 11 -7.47 6.80 -2.10
C LEU A 11 -6.83 8.01 -2.78
N LEU A 12 -7.43 8.50 -3.87
CA LEU A 12 -7.01 9.70 -4.59
C LEU A 12 -7.43 11.00 -3.89
N GLU A 13 -8.53 10.98 -3.13
CA GLU A 13 -8.99 12.09 -2.29
C GLU A 13 -8.30 12.16 -0.92
N SER A 14 -7.45 11.19 -0.58
CA SER A 14 -6.67 11.22 0.66
C SER A 14 -5.57 12.28 0.59
N ASP A 15 -5.51 13.16 1.60
CA ASP A 15 -4.38 14.09 1.80
C ASP A 15 -3.03 13.38 2.02
N VAL A 16 -3.07 12.07 2.30
CA VAL A 16 -1.87 11.25 2.45
C VAL A 16 -1.50 10.68 1.08
N PRO A 17 -0.36 11.07 0.49
CA PRO A 17 0.05 10.54 -0.80
C PRO A 17 0.26 9.02 -0.69
N PRO A 18 -0.13 8.24 -1.72
CA PRO A 18 0.04 6.81 -1.70
C PRO A 18 1.52 6.44 -1.54
N ILE A 19 1.80 5.47 -0.68
CA ILE A 19 3.15 4.93 -0.50
C ILE A 19 3.40 3.80 -1.49
N ILE A 20 4.57 3.83 -2.15
CA ILE A 20 4.94 2.85 -3.16
C ILE A 20 5.70 1.70 -2.49
N PHE A 21 5.34 0.48 -2.84
CA PHE A 21 6.12 -0.73 -2.54
C PHE A 21 6.28 -1.57 -3.81
N CYS A 22 7.32 -2.42 -3.83
CA CYS A 22 7.57 -3.37 -4.91
C CYS A 22 7.66 -4.77 -4.30
N ILE A 23 6.93 -5.72 -4.87
CA ILE A 23 7.00 -7.14 -4.49
C ILE A 23 7.67 -7.88 -5.64
N SER A 24 8.64 -8.74 -5.33
CA SER A 24 9.21 -9.65 -6.33
C SER A 24 8.16 -10.66 -6.77
N PRO A 25 8.06 -11.04 -8.06
CA PRO A 25 7.15 -12.08 -8.50
C PRO A 25 7.32 -13.42 -7.74
N ASP A 26 8.53 -13.68 -7.24
CA ASP A 26 8.86 -14.88 -6.48
C ASP A 26 8.53 -14.79 -4.97
N ASP A 27 8.15 -13.60 -4.48
CA ASP A 27 7.84 -13.40 -3.07
C ASP A 27 6.48 -14.06 -2.73
N PRO A 28 6.41 -14.96 -1.72
CA PRO A 28 5.17 -15.62 -1.33
C PRO A 28 4.03 -14.65 -1.01
N ILE A 29 4.34 -13.45 -0.51
CA ILE A 29 3.31 -12.46 -0.12
C ILE A 29 2.40 -12.06 -1.29
N ILE A 30 2.88 -12.17 -2.54
CA ILE A 30 2.09 -11.85 -3.75
C ILE A 30 0.81 -12.69 -3.86
N LYS A 31 0.79 -13.88 -3.25
CA LYS A 31 -0.37 -14.78 -3.25
C LYS A 31 -1.41 -14.43 -2.18
N HIS A 32 -1.00 -13.64 -1.18
CA HIS A 32 -1.80 -13.38 0.01
C HIS A 32 -2.28 -11.93 0.10
N ILE A 33 -1.50 -10.97 -0.41
CA ILE A 33 -1.84 -9.56 -0.37
C ILE A 33 -3.06 -9.25 -1.25
N LYS A 34 -4.03 -8.51 -0.70
CA LYS A 34 -5.26 -8.11 -1.40
C LYS A 34 -5.57 -6.63 -1.16
N ALA A 35 -6.29 -6.03 -2.11
CA ALA A 35 -6.78 -4.66 -1.94
C ALA A 35 -7.69 -4.55 -0.71
N GLY A 36 -7.50 -3.49 0.09
CA GLY A 36 -8.23 -3.26 1.33
C GLY A 36 -7.68 -4.00 2.56
N GLN A 37 -6.65 -4.83 2.40
CA GLN A 37 -6.01 -5.52 3.52
C GLN A 37 -5.08 -4.60 4.30
N LYS A 38 -5.10 -4.72 5.62
CA LYS A 38 -4.14 -4.01 6.48
C LYS A 38 -2.77 -4.69 6.42
N VAL A 39 -1.74 -3.86 6.38
CA VAL A 39 -0.36 -4.29 6.34
C VAL A 39 0.49 -3.39 7.23
N THR A 40 1.53 -3.97 7.82
CA THR A 40 2.63 -3.22 8.44
C THR A 40 3.78 -3.11 7.46
N TYR A 41 4.58 -2.06 7.59
CA TYR A 41 5.73 -1.80 6.74
C TYR A 41 6.71 -0.88 7.46
N ASP A 42 7.97 -0.95 7.04
CA ASP A 42 8.98 0.04 7.38
C ASP A 42 9.03 1.13 6.31
N LEU A 43 9.25 2.37 6.74
CA LEU A 43 9.42 3.51 5.84
C LEU A 43 10.90 3.72 5.52
N LYS A 44 11.27 3.67 4.23
CA LYS A 44 12.63 3.95 3.77
C LYS A 44 12.67 5.05 2.71
N ARG A 45 13.56 6.02 2.87
CA ARG A 45 13.81 7.05 1.85
C ARG A 45 14.78 6.50 0.80
N GLY A 46 14.35 6.50 -0.46
CA GLY A 46 15.17 6.12 -1.60
C GLY A 46 16.08 7.26 -2.07
N ASP A 47 17.04 6.94 -2.94
CA ASP A 47 18.03 7.89 -3.45
C ASP A 47 17.43 9.01 -4.31
N ASN A 48 16.24 8.78 -4.86
CA ASN A 48 15.45 9.78 -5.57
C ASN A 48 14.65 10.71 -4.65
N GLY A 49 14.85 10.60 -3.33
CA GLY A 49 14.19 11.41 -2.31
C GLY A 49 12.75 10.99 -1.98
N LYS A 50 12.21 9.95 -2.62
CA LYS A 50 10.86 9.43 -2.33
C LYS A 50 10.88 8.42 -1.19
N ASN A 51 9.75 8.31 -0.50
CA ASN A 51 9.54 7.28 0.51
C ASN A 51 8.98 6.01 -0.12
N TYR A 52 9.47 4.87 0.35
CA TYR A 52 9.06 3.54 -0.05
C TYR A 52 8.70 2.72 1.18
N ALA A 53 7.66 1.91 1.06
CA ALA A 53 7.35 0.87 2.03
C ALA A 53 8.19 -0.37 1.73
N VAL A 54 8.88 -0.88 2.76
CA VAL A 54 9.69 -2.10 2.71
C VAL A 54 9.28 -3.03 3.85
N ASN A 55 9.73 -4.29 3.81
CA ASN A 55 9.40 -5.31 4.81
C ASN A 55 7.88 -5.43 5.05
N ILE A 56 7.10 -5.43 3.97
CA ILE A 56 5.63 -5.49 4.04
C ILE A 56 5.21 -6.81 4.70
N GLN A 57 4.38 -6.71 5.73
CA GLN A 57 3.77 -7.86 6.40
C GLN A 57 2.27 -7.66 6.46
N ILE A 58 1.53 -8.71 6.16
CA ILE A 58 0.07 -8.70 6.29
C ILE A 58 -0.25 -8.79 7.79
N GLU A 59 -1.11 -7.90 8.28
CA GLU A 59 -1.70 -8.08 9.60
C GLU A 59 -2.76 -9.18 9.51
N ASP A 60 -2.59 -10.25 10.29
CA ASP A 60 -3.66 -11.20 10.53
C ASP A 60 -4.65 -10.57 11.54
N ASP A 61 -5.95 -10.68 11.26
CA ASP A 61 -7.04 -10.22 12.15
C ASP A 61 -7.10 -10.99 13.48
#